data_AF-A0A2W7J6B3-F1
#
_entry.id   AF-A0A2W7J6B3-F1
#
_cell.length_a   1.000
_cell.length_b   1.000
_cell.length_c   1.000
_cell.angle_alpha   90.00
_cell.angle_beta   90.00
_cell.angle_gamma   90.00
#
_symmetry.space_group_name_H-M   'P 1'
#
loop_
_entity.id
_entity.type
_entity.pdbx_description
1 polymer ?
#
loop_
_entity_poly.entity_id
_entity_poly.type
_entity_poly.pdbx_seq_one_letter_code
_entity_poly.pdbx_strand_id
1 'polypeptide(L)'
;MPIKRRLLQALAAVTLGCLTGAAQAHFQMLYVEETALPRADKLEFALVFTHPFSGGPTMTMDEPRAFSHISSHGGEKIDLRQYLRPVQWQSRDNQTTAYRASIPRELVRSLGDHIFVLEPEPYLETEEDVYIQQFTKLIVNVGGVPGNWAEPQGLPVEIQPLNKPYANWTGGVFRALVLADGKPVPFAEIEIEYINHSVDIEKNAFGQQDYVTAPQASFKSLSSYTDAQGIVTIGLPRAGWWGIAALDIGTTKTHKGKPLSQDAVLWVQARDMK
;
A
#
# COMPACT_ATOMS: atom_id res chain seq x y z
N MET A 1 21.16 -50.45 19.92
CA MET A 1 21.17 -48.99 19.67
C MET A 1 20.16 -48.50 18.60
N PRO A 2 18.88 -48.92 18.56
CA PRO A 2 17.93 -48.44 17.55
C PRO A 2 17.18 -47.15 17.94
N ILE A 3 17.11 -46.84 19.24
CA ILE A 3 16.32 -45.72 19.80
C ILE A 3 16.94 -44.35 19.42
N LYS A 4 18.27 -44.25 19.41
CA LYS A 4 18.96 -43.00 19.03
C LYS A 4 18.73 -42.60 17.56
N ARG A 5 18.57 -43.58 16.66
CA ARG A 5 18.38 -43.34 15.21
C ARG A 5 16.98 -42.83 14.88
N ARG A 6 15.95 -43.29 15.62
CA ARG A 6 14.57 -42.80 15.48
C ARG A 6 14.36 -41.41 16.08
N LEU A 7 15.04 -41.08 17.19
CA LEU A 7 15.01 -39.73 17.74
C LEU A 7 15.67 -38.70 16.81
N LEU A 8 16.79 -39.05 16.18
CA LEU A 8 17.47 -38.18 15.20
C LEU A 8 16.65 -37.97 13.92
N GLN A 9 15.90 -38.98 13.47
CA GLN A 9 14.99 -38.87 12.32
C GLN A 9 13.73 -38.07 12.65
N ALA A 10 13.21 -38.18 13.87
CA ALA A 10 12.08 -37.36 14.34
C ALA A 10 12.49 -35.89 14.52
N LEU A 11 13.71 -35.62 14.99
CA LEU A 11 14.23 -34.25 15.11
C LEU A 11 14.44 -33.60 13.73
N ALA A 12 14.93 -34.35 12.74
CA ALA A 12 15.11 -33.87 11.37
C ALA A 12 13.78 -33.56 10.66
N ALA A 13 12.72 -34.30 10.95
CA ALA A 13 11.38 -34.07 10.38
C ALA A 13 10.67 -32.85 11.00
N VAL A 14 10.96 -32.51 12.26
CA VAL A 14 10.39 -31.31 12.92
C VAL A 14 11.09 -30.03 12.48
N THR A 15 12.39 -30.07 12.15
CA THR A 15 13.12 -28.88 11.65
C THR A 15 12.83 -28.53 10.18
N LEU A 16 12.23 -29.43 9.39
CA LEU A 16 11.95 -29.18 7.97
C LEU A 16 10.57 -28.54 7.71
N GLY A 17 9.75 -28.35 8.75
CA GLY A 17 8.40 -27.78 8.66
C GLY A 17 8.32 -26.26 8.85
N CYS A 18 9.43 -25.57 9.09
CA CYS A 18 9.48 -24.11 9.28
C CYS A 18 10.15 -23.39 8.11
N LEU A 19 9.97 -23.90 6.89
CA LEU A 19 10.09 -23.07 5.70
C LEU A 19 8.75 -22.34 5.51
N THR A 20 8.43 -21.44 6.43
CA THR A 20 7.49 -20.36 6.12
C THR A 20 8.18 -19.56 5.03
N GLY A 21 7.74 -19.73 3.78
CA GLY A 21 8.08 -18.75 2.74
C GLY A 21 7.76 -17.37 3.29
N ALA A 22 8.65 -16.40 3.09
CA ALA A 22 8.28 -15.02 3.37
C ALA A 22 7.09 -14.70 2.48
N ALA A 23 5.88 -14.70 3.04
CA ALA A 23 4.70 -14.20 2.38
C ALA A 23 4.99 -12.73 2.12
N GLN A 24 5.13 -12.36 0.84
CA GLN A 24 5.29 -10.96 0.48
C GLN A 24 3.95 -10.29 0.71
N ALA A 25 3.92 -9.15 1.40
CA ALA A 25 2.69 -8.39 1.50
C ALA A 25 2.19 -8.07 0.09
N HIS A 26 0.91 -8.33 -0.10
CA HIS A 26 0.17 -7.72 -1.19
C HIS A 26 0.07 -6.22 -0.93
N PHE A 27 -0.01 -5.41 -1.99
CA PHE A 27 -0.22 -3.97 -1.88
C PHE A 27 -1.43 -3.52 -2.67
N GLN A 28 -2.38 -2.91 -1.96
CA GLN A 28 -3.48 -2.16 -2.54
C GLN A 28 -2.91 -0.83 -3.05
N MET A 29 -2.55 -0.82 -4.33
CA MET A 29 -2.07 0.38 -4.99
C MET A 29 -3.22 1.36 -5.16
N LEU A 30 -2.98 2.61 -4.79
CA LEU A 30 -3.79 3.77 -5.14
C LEU A 30 -2.88 4.74 -5.90
N TYR A 31 -2.69 4.46 -7.20
CA TYR A 31 -1.69 5.11 -8.03
C TYR A 31 -2.28 6.29 -8.81
N VAL A 32 -1.51 7.37 -8.90
CA VAL A 32 -1.68 8.50 -9.82
C VAL A 32 -0.29 8.87 -10.36
N GLU A 33 -0.17 9.64 -11.43
CA GLU A 33 1.16 9.97 -11.99
C GLU A 33 1.98 10.91 -11.09
N GLU A 34 1.34 11.93 -10.54
CA GLU A 34 1.98 13.00 -9.76
C GLU A 34 1.16 13.31 -8.50
N THR A 35 1.85 13.44 -7.37
CA THR A 35 1.27 13.83 -6.08
C THR A 35 1.57 15.27 -5.69
N ALA A 36 2.57 15.91 -6.30
CA ALA A 36 2.89 17.31 -6.07
C ALA A 36 2.57 18.15 -7.32
N LEU A 37 1.31 18.60 -7.42
CA LEU A 37 0.81 19.30 -8.60
C LEU A 37 1.10 20.81 -8.51
N PRO A 38 1.61 21.45 -9.57
CA PRO A 38 1.80 22.91 -9.59
C PRO A 38 0.46 23.67 -9.61
N ARG A 39 -0.60 23.04 -10.13
CA ARG A 39 -1.97 23.55 -10.18
C ARG A 39 -2.95 22.39 -10.22
N ALA A 40 -4.19 22.63 -9.80
CA ALA A 40 -5.25 21.64 -9.86
C ALA A 40 -5.45 21.13 -11.29
N ASP A 41 -5.58 19.82 -11.44
CA ASP A 41 -5.91 19.14 -12.70
C ASP A 41 -6.81 17.93 -12.42
N LYS A 42 -7.34 17.32 -13.48
CA LYS A 42 -8.00 16.01 -13.40
C LYS A 42 -7.01 14.96 -12.92
N LEU A 43 -7.43 14.11 -11.99
CA LEU A 43 -6.60 12.98 -11.52
C LEU A 43 -7.13 11.67 -12.09
N GLU A 44 -6.26 10.93 -12.76
CA GLU A 44 -6.54 9.58 -13.22
C GLU A 44 -5.88 8.58 -12.27
N PHE A 45 -6.70 7.82 -11.56
CA PHE A 45 -6.25 6.82 -10.61
C PHE A 45 -6.31 5.42 -11.22
N ALA A 46 -5.30 4.60 -10.88
CA ALA A 46 -5.34 3.15 -10.97
C ALA A 46 -5.36 2.55 -9.57
N LEU A 47 -6.39 1.74 -9.29
CA LEU A 47 -6.59 1.02 -8.05
C LEU A 47 -6.37 -0.45 -8.34
N VAL A 48 -5.22 -0.99 -7.92
CA VAL A 48 -4.76 -2.32 -8.32
C VAL A 48 -4.19 -3.04 -7.11
N PHE A 49 -4.59 -4.28 -6.87
CA PHE A 49 -4.05 -5.09 -5.77
C PHE A 49 -2.97 -6.03 -6.31
N THR A 50 -1.70 -5.86 -5.95
CA THR A 50 -0.59 -6.59 -6.59
C THR A 50 0.71 -6.59 -5.77
N HIS A 51 1.81 -7.11 -6.33
CA HIS A 51 3.18 -6.95 -5.83
C HIS A 51 3.94 -5.89 -6.63
N PRO A 52 4.11 -4.65 -6.11
CA PRO A 52 4.67 -3.50 -6.82
C PRO A 52 6.06 -3.72 -7.41
N PHE A 53 6.93 -4.44 -6.73
CA PHE A 53 8.28 -4.68 -7.24
C PHE A 53 8.29 -5.68 -8.39
N SER A 54 7.46 -6.73 -8.30
CA SER A 54 7.42 -7.79 -9.31
C SER A 54 6.51 -7.43 -10.49
N GLY A 55 5.52 -6.56 -10.33
CA GLY A 55 4.52 -6.23 -11.35
C GLY A 55 3.47 -7.32 -11.58
N GLY A 56 3.32 -8.20 -10.59
CA GLY A 56 2.42 -9.34 -10.63
C GLY A 56 2.81 -10.41 -9.59
N PRO A 57 1.90 -11.39 -9.33
CA PRO A 57 0.54 -11.43 -9.84
C PRO A 57 -0.32 -10.26 -9.32
N THR A 58 -1.40 -9.97 -10.05
CA THR A 58 -2.43 -9.03 -9.60
C THR A 58 -3.62 -9.84 -9.09
N MET A 59 -4.16 -9.43 -7.95
CA MET A 59 -5.28 -10.08 -7.29
C MET A 59 -6.58 -9.43 -7.76
N THR A 60 -7.60 -10.25 -7.96
CA THR A 60 -8.92 -9.74 -8.39
C THR A 60 -9.48 -8.84 -7.30
N MET A 61 -9.94 -7.65 -7.68
CA MET A 61 -10.64 -6.74 -6.79
C MET A 61 -12.15 -6.86 -6.99
N ASP A 62 -12.87 -7.07 -5.89
CA ASP A 62 -14.31 -6.79 -5.82
C ASP A 62 -14.55 -5.27 -5.73
N GLU A 63 -15.81 -4.85 -5.87
CA GLU A 63 -16.18 -3.43 -5.77
C GLU A 63 -15.74 -2.85 -4.41
N PRO A 64 -14.93 -1.77 -4.38
CA PRO A 64 -14.50 -1.17 -3.12
C PRO A 64 -15.68 -0.70 -2.27
N ARG A 65 -15.62 -0.99 -0.96
CA ARG A 65 -16.63 -0.55 0.02
C ARG A 65 -16.73 0.97 0.11
N ALA A 66 -15.58 1.63 0.06
CA ALA A 66 -15.49 3.08 0.10
C ALA A 66 -14.32 3.57 -0.77
N PHE A 67 -14.54 4.68 -1.47
CA PHE A 67 -13.46 5.50 -2.01
C PHE A 67 -13.83 6.95 -1.77
N SER A 68 -12.95 7.73 -1.16
CA SER A 68 -13.34 9.02 -0.60
C SER A 68 -12.22 10.04 -0.63
N HIS A 69 -12.62 11.31 -0.53
CA HIS A 69 -11.71 12.45 -0.55
C HIS A 69 -12.08 13.49 0.51
N ILE A 70 -11.07 14.10 1.13
CA ILE A 70 -11.20 15.30 1.95
C ILE A 70 -10.12 16.33 1.57
N SER A 71 -10.50 17.61 1.59
CA SER A 71 -9.58 18.73 1.28
C SER A 71 -8.94 19.30 2.54
N SER A 72 -7.79 19.95 2.36
CA SER A 72 -7.04 20.65 3.40
C SER A 72 -7.76 21.78 4.12
N HIS A 73 -8.81 22.33 3.51
CA HIS A 73 -9.58 23.43 4.08
C HIS A 73 -10.66 22.92 5.05
N GLY A 74 -10.63 21.64 5.41
CA GLY A 74 -11.71 20.96 6.11
C GLY A 74 -12.91 20.74 5.18
N GLY A 75 -14.00 20.24 5.76
CA GLY A 75 -15.25 19.97 5.04
C GLY A 75 -15.70 18.53 5.15
N GLU A 76 -16.83 18.24 4.51
CA GLU A 76 -17.39 16.89 4.47
C GLU A 76 -16.55 15.97 3.59
N LYS A 77 -16.41 14.73 4.04
CA LYS A 77 -15.81 13.65 3.27
C LYS A 77 -16.68 13.38 2.04
N ILE A 78 -16.08 13.49 0.84
CA ILE A 78 -16.77 13.29 -0.43
C ILE A 78 -16.69 11.81 -0.82
N ASP A 79 -17.83 11.20 -1.16
CA ASP A 79 -17.87 9.84 -1.75
C ASP A 79 -17.49 9.89 -3.23
N LEU A 80 -16.42 9.19 -3.57
CA LEU A 80 -15.86 9.09 -4.91
C LEU A 80 -16.20 7.77 -5.62
N ARG A 81 -16.98 6.86 -5.01
CA ARG A 81 -17.31 5.58 -5.64
C ARG A 81 -18.02 5.73 -6.98
N GLN A 82 -18.79 6.79 -7.17
CA GLN A 82 -19.41 7.13 -8.46
C GLN A 82 -18.39 7.31 -9.62
N TYR A 83 -17.12 7.57 -9.31
CA TYR A 83 -16.04 7.70 -10.29
C TYR A 83 -15.31 6.37 -10.54
N LEU A 84 -15.56 5.34 -9.73
CA LEU A 84 -14.96 4.02 -9.90
C LEU A 84 -15.50 3.34 -11.16
N ARG A 85 -14.60 2.75 -11.93
CA ARG A 85 -14.91 1.95 -13.11
C ARG A 85 -14.10 0.67 -13.06
N PRO A 86 -14.74 -0.52 -13.09
CA PRO A 86 -14.01 -1.77 -13.18
C PRO A 86 -13.29 -1.85 -14.53
N VAL A 87 -12.07 -2.37 -14.52
CA VAL A 87 -11.25 -2.60 -15.70
C VAL A 87 -10.58 -3.97 -15.62
N GLN A 88 -10.22 -4.53 -16.77
CA GLN A 88 -9.33 -5.69 -16.82
C GLN A 88 -7.88 -5.19 -16.86
N TRP A 89 -7.18 -5.35 -15.75
CA TRP A 89 -5.80 -4.91 -15.60
C TRP A 89 -4.83 -6.01 -16.00
N GLN A 90 -3.93 -5.71 -16.93
CA GLN A 90 -2.88 -6.63 -17.37
C GLN A 90 -1.62 -6.45 -16.51
N SER A 91 -1.36 -7.43 -15.65
CA SER A 91 -0.10 -7.58 -14.92
C SER A 91 0.90 -8.39 -15.77
N ARG A 92 2.06 -8.74 -15.22
CA ARG A 92 3.02 -9.62 -15.90
C ARG A 92 2.58 -11.08 -15.92
N ASP A 93 1.90 -11.53 -14.86
CA ASP A 93 1.56 -12.92 -14.66
C ASP A 93 0.12 -13.24 -15.08
N ASN A 94 -0.78 -12.26 -15.02
CA ASN A 94 -2.20 -12.46 -15.26
C ASN A 94 -2.94 -11.18 -15.69
N GLN A 95 -4.18 -11.37 -16.13
CA GLN A 95 -5.15 -10.29 -16.33
C GLN A 95 -6.33 -10.53 -15.38
N THR A 96 -6.72 -9.50 -14.64
CA THR A 96 -7.82 -9.61 -13.66
C THR A 96 -8.53 -8.29 -13.42
N THR A 97 -9.62 -8.31 -12.67
CA THR A 97 -10.39 -7.11 -12.34
C THR A 97 -9.61 -6.20 -11.39
N ALA A 98 -9.47 -4.94 -11.80
CA ALA A 98 -9.01 -3.82 -10.98
C ALA A 98 -9.96 -2.63 -11.20
N TYR A 99 -9.66 -1.46 -10.63
CA TYR A 99 -10.49 -0.27 -10.79
C TYR A 99 -9.69 0.93 -11.28
N ARG A 100 -10.38 1.81 -12.01
CA ARG A 100 -9.92 3.17 -12.31
C ARG A 100 -10.85 4.20 -11.71
N ALA A 101 -10.33 5.39 -11.43
CA ALA A 101 -11.16 6.54 -11.12
C ALA A 101 -10.65 7.80 -11.83
N SER A 102 -11.54 8.52 -12.52
CA SER A 102 -11.24 9.81 -13.11
C SER A 102 -11.85 10.90 -12.23
N ILE A 103 -11.05 11.51 -11.36
CA ILE A 103 -11.50 12.53 -10.41
C ILE A 103 -11.47 13.90 -11.10
N PRO A 104 -12.63 14.59 -11.22
CA PRO A 104 -12.71 15.89 -11.84
C PRO A 104 -11.87 16.93 -11.11
N ARG A 105 -11.28 17.85 -11.87
CA ARG A 105 -10.46 18.96 -11.35
C ARG A 105 -11.21 19.79 -10.30
N GLU A 106 -12.53 19.90 -10.45
CA GLU A 106 -13.41 20.69 -9.59
C GLU A 106 -13.38 20.21 -8.13
N LEU A 107 -13.19 18.90 -7.90
CA LEU A 107 -13.07 18.30 -6.56
C LEU A 107 -11.69 18.54 -5.94
N VAL A 108 -10.69 18.87 -6.75
CA VAL A 108 -9.31 19.13 -6.32
C VAL A 108 -8.83 20.55 -6.63
N ARG A 109 -9.77 21.50 -6.74
CA ARG A 109 -9.47 22.87 -7.19
C ARG A 109 -8.80 23.74 -6.13
N SER A 110 -9.01 23.45 -4.85
CA SER A 110 -8.41 24.22 -3.76
C SER A 110 -6.90 23.97 -3.72
N LEU A 111 -6.15 24.95 -3.23
CA LEU A 111 -4.74 24.71 -2.90
C LEU A 111 -4.64 23.77 -1.69
N GLY A 112 -3.45 23.22 -1.48
CA GLY A 112 -3.16 22.39 -0.33
C GLY A 112 -3.37 20.89 -0.58
N ASP A 113 -3.51 20.16 0.52
CA ASP A 113 -3.59 18.71 0.49
C ASP A 113 -5.01 18.21 0.15
N HIS A 114 -5.06 17.10 -0.56
CA HIS A 114 -6.22 16.32 -0.92
C HIS A 114 -5.93 14.89 -0.50
N ILE A 115 -6.63 14.41 0.53
CA ILE A 115 -6.41 13.10 1.11
C ILE A 115 -7.45 12.15 0.51
N PHE A 116 -6.97 11.10 -0.14
CA PHE A 116 -7.76 10.03 -0.72
C PHE A 116 -7.65 8.79 0.14
N VAL A 117 -8.79 8.16 0.42
CA VAL A 117 -8.86 6.91 1.17
C VAL A 117 -9.67 5.90 0.40
N LEU A 118 -9.09 4.70 0.23
CA LEU A 118 -9.72 3.52 -0.33
C LEU A 118 -9.91 2.46 0.77
N GLU A 119 -11.14 1.98 0.90
CA GLU A 119 -11.48 0.78 1.66
C GLU A 119 -11.92 -0.31 0.67
N PRO A 120 -11.09 -1.33 0.41
CA PRO A 120 -11.46 -2.44 -0.46
C PRO A 120 -12.40 -3.42 0.26
N GLU A 121 -13.10 -4.24 -0.52
CA GLU A 121 -13.63 -5.50 0.00
C GLU A 121 -12.48 -6.44 0.40
N PRO A 122 -12.59 -7.21 1.50
CA PRO A 122 -11.56 -8.18 1.88
C PRO A 122 -11.37 -9.24 0.79
N TYR A 123 -10.13 -9.37 0.34
CA TYR A 123 -9.69 -10.38 -0.61
C TYR A 123 -9.35 -11.68 0.11
N LEU A 124 -9.81 -12.83 -0.39
CA LEU A 124 -9.41 -14.13 0.15
C LEU A 124 -8.12 -14.60 -0.52
N GLU A 125 -7.01 -14.59 0.23
CA GLU A 125 -5.80 -15.30 -0.17
C GLU A 125 -6.03 -16.79 0.06
N THR A 126 -6.22 -17.53 -1.03
CA THR A 126 -6.65 -18.93 -0.99
C THR A 126 -5.51 -19.84 -0.54
N GLU A 127 -4.25 -19.47 -0.85
CA GLU A 127 -3.09 -20.27 -0.45
C GLU A 127 -2.86 -20.25 1.06
N GLU A 128 -3.22 -19.15 1.72
CA GLU A 128 -3.05 -18.93 3.16
C GLU A 128 -4.36 -19.08 3.97
N ASP A 129 -5.49 -19.28 3.30
CA ASP A 129 -6.82 -19.37 3.90
C ASP A 129 -7.20 -18.15 4.78
N VAL A 130 -6.68 -16.96 4.42
CA VAL A 130 -6.83 -15.70 5.15
C VAL A 130 -7.45 -14.62 4.27
N TYR A 131 -8.32 -13.79 4.85
CA TYR A 131 -8.76 -12.56 4.20
C TYR A 131 -7.74 -11.44 4.44
N ILE A 132 -7.52 -10.61 3.44
CA ILE A 132 -6.69 -9.40 3.54
C ILE A 132 -7.56 -8.19 3.20
N GLN A 133 -7.55 -7.17 4.05
CA GLN A 133 -8.20 -5.89 3.80
C GLN A 133 -7.24 -4.75 4.06
N GLN A 134 -6.87 -4.02 3.01
CA GLN A 134 -5.86 -2.96 3.08
C GLN A 134 -6.47 -1.57 2.96
N PHE A 135 -6.51 -0.83 4.06
CA PHE A 135 -6.98 0.55 4.09
C PHE A 135 -5.89 1.46 3.54
N THR A 136 -6.10 1.98 2.34
CA THR A 136 -5.06 2.69 1.59
C THR A 136 -5.30 4.17 1.60
N LYS A 137 -4.27 4.94 1.97
CA LYS A 137 -4.26 6.40 1.95
C LYS A 137 -3.26 6.94 0.93
N LEU A 138 -3.68 7.97 0.18
CA LEU A 138 -2.81 8.76 -0.69
C LEU A 138 -3.06 10.25 -0.44
N ILE A 139 -2.00 11.05 -0.42
CA ILE A 139 -2.10 12.50 -0.29
C ILE A 139 -1.56 13.15 -1.57
N VAL A 140 -2.40 13.94 -2.24
CA VAL A 140 -2.02 14.79 -3.38
C VAL A 140 -2.02 16.24 -2.92
N ASN A 141 -0.94 16.97 -3.18
CA ASN A 141 -0.83 18.39 -2.90
C ASN A 141 -1.00 19.22 -4.18
N VAL A 142 -1.75 20.32 -4.06
CA VAL A 142 -1.94 21.29 -5.13
C VAL A 142 -1.30 22.62 -4.74
N GLY A 143 -0.36 23.07 -5.58
CA GLY A 143 0.27 24.39 -5.50
C GLY A 143 1.36 24.53 -4.44
N GLY A 144 1.82 23.44 -3.81
CA GLY A 144 2.92 23.46 -2.84
C GLY A 144 2.56 24.05 -1.48
N VAL A 145 1.28 24.37 -1.25
CA VAL A 145 0.80 24.93 0.02
C VAL A 145 0.64 23.80 1.02
N PRO A 146 1.25 23.83 2.21
CA PRO A 146 1.00 22.80 3.22
C PRO A 146 -0.47 22.83 3.68
N GLY A 147 -1.07 21.67 3.90
CA GLY A 147 -2.41 21.52 4.47
C GLY A 147 -2.44 20.50 5.60
N ASN A 148 -3.44 19.63 5.58
CA ASN A 148 -3.75 18.65 6.61
C ASN A 148 -3.13 17.25 6.36
N TRP A 149 -2.05 17.14 5.57
CA TRP A 149 -1.41 15.86 5.23
C TRP A 149 -1.10 14.96 6.44
N ALA A 150 -0.85 15.55 7.63
CA ALA A 150 -0.53 14.84 8.86
C ALA A 150 -1.76 14.39 9.66
N GLU A 151 -2.98 14.78 9.28
CA GLU A 151 -4.18 14.50 10.06
C GLU A 151 -4.65 13.06 9.84
N PRO A 152 -4.90 12.28 10.92
CA PRO A 152 -5.56 10.99 10.83
C PRO A 152 -6.96 11.09 10.22
N GLN A 153 -7.37 10.04 9.51
CA GLN A 153 -8.67 9.93 8.84
C GLN A 153 -9.66 9.07 9.63
N GLY A 154 -9.25 8.55 10.80
CA GLY A 154 -10.12 7.76 11.69
C GLY A 154 -10.45 6.38 11.11
N LEU A 155 -9.54 5.80 10.34
CA LEU A 155 -9.70 4.45 9.78
C LEU A 155 -9.47 3.40 10.87
N PRO A 156 -10.00 2.17 10.71
CA PRO A 156 -9.71 1.06 11.63
C PRO A 156 -8.20 0.84 11.81
N VAL A 157 -7.46 1.00 10.72
CA VAL A 157 -5.99 0.95 10.68
C VAL A 157 -5.49 2.06 9.76
N GLU A 158 -4.42 2.74 10.16
CA GLU A 158 -3.94 3.92 9.44
C GLU A 158 -2.44 4.15 9.63
N ILE A 159 -1.76 4.59 8.56
CA ILE A 159 -0.40 5.13 8.64
C ILE A 159 -0.51 6.66 8.59
N GLN A 160 -0.17 7.32 9.69
CA GLN A 160 -0.10 8.77 9.80
C GLN A 160 1.30 9.26 9.42
N PRO A 161 1.46 10.00 8.31
CA PRO A 161 2.78 10.49 7.91
C PRO A 161 3.32 11.54 8.90
N LEU A 162 4.63 11.51 9.16
CA LEU A 162 5.36 12.53 9.93
C LEU A 162 6.24 13.43 9.03
N ASN A 163 6.30 13.11 7.73
CA ASN A 163 6.88 13.91 6.65
C ASN A 163 5.83 14.05 5.54
N LYS A 164 5.92 15.11 4.73
CA LYS A 164 5.00 15.30 3.59
C LYS A 164 5.11 14.12 2.59
N PRO A 165 4.04 13.33 2.36
CA PRO A 165 4.08 12.15 1.48
C PRO A 165 4.44 12.45 0.01
N TYR A 166 4.15 13.67 -0.44
CA TYR A 166 4.36 14.16 -1.81
C TYR A 166 5.67 14.95 -2.01
N ALA A 167 6.47 15.17 -0.95
CA ALA A 167 7.65 16.02 -1.01
C ALA A 167 8.89 15.30 -0.46
N ASN A 168 9.26 14.19 -1.10
CA ASN A 168 10.44 13.40 -0.75
C ASN A 168 11.51 13.48 -1.83
N TRP A 169 12.76 13.64 -1.42
CA TRP A 169 13.93 13.50 -2.30
C TRP A 169 14.48 12.08 -2.24
N THR A 170 15.06 11.61 -3.34
CA THR A 170 15.90 10.41 -3.38
C THR A 170 17.02 10.51 -2.33
N GLY A 171 17.24 9.43 -1.59
CA GLY A 171 18.13 9.38 -0.43
C GLY A 171 17.53 9.96 0.85
N GLY A 172 16.31 10.49 0.79
CA GLY A 172 15.59 11.03 1.94
C GLY A 172 15.15 9.95 2.93
N VAL A 173 14.77 10.42 4.13
CA VAL A 173 14.19 9.60 5.20
C VAL A 173 12.73 9.99 5.40
N PHE A 174 11.87 9.00 5.37
CA PHE A 174 10.44 9.14 5.62
C PHE A 174 10.09 8.51 6.97
N ARG A 175 9.26 9.19 7.76
CA ARG A 175 8.77 8.69 9.04
C ARG A 175 7.25 8.71 9.05
N ALA A 176 6.66 7.74 9.74
CA ALA A 176 5.22 7.67 9.94
C ALA A 176 4.89 7.00 11.28
N LEU A 177 3.76 7.39 11.87
CA LEU A 177 3.15 6.77 13.04
C LEU A 177 2.08 5.79 12.58
N VAL A 178 2.15 4.54 13.03
CA VAL A 178 1.17 3.50 12.73
C VAL A 178 0.09 3.49 13.79
N LEU A 179 -1.17 3.49 13.35
CA LEU A 179 -2.35 3.58 14.20
C LEU A 179 -3.30 2.41 13.95
N ALA A 180 -3.88 1.88 15.03
CA ALA A 180 -5.07 1.04 15.01
C ALA A 180 -6.11 1.63 15.96
N ASP A 181 -7.34 1.84 15.48
CA ASP A 181 -8.40 2.55 16.19
C ASP A 181 -7.93 3.88 16.83
N GLY A 182 -7.11 4.62 16.07
CA GLY A 182 -6.55 5.91 16.48
C GLY A 182 -5.44 5.85 17.53
N LYS A 183 -4.94 4.65 17.90
CA LYS A 183 -3.87 4.48 18.89
C LYS A 183 -2.57 3.98 18.25
N PRO A 184 -1.40 4.47 18.69
CA PRO A 184 -0.11 3.96 18.24
C PRO A 184 0.03 2.44 18.39
N VAL A 185 0.57 1.78 17.36
CA VAL A 185 0.85 0.34 17.37
C VAL A 185 2.37 0.12 17.45
N PRO A 186 2.92 -0.19 18.64
CA PRO A 186 4.35 -0.45 18.79
C PRO A 186 4.74 -1.81 18.21
N PHE A 187 5.96 -1.90 17.66
CA PHE A 187 6.52 -3.14 17.10
C PHE A 187 5.67 -3.81 16.02
N ALA A 188 4.76 -3.07 15.38
CA ALA A 188 4.06 -3.50 14.18
C ALA A 188 5.05 -3.84 13.07
N GLU A 189 4.80 -4.94 12.36
CA GLU A 189 5.54 -5.33 11.17
C GLU A 189 5.18 -4.41 10.00
N ILE A 190 6.21 -3.93 9.31
CA ILE A 190 6.10 -3.02 8.17
C ILE A 190 6.77 -3.64 6.97
N GLU A 191 6.08 -3.62 5.84
CA GLU A 191 6.65 -3.91 4.53
C GLU A 191 6.70 -2.66 3.65
N ILE A 192 7.77 -2.56 2.87
CA ILE A 192 8.03 -1.46 1.95
C ILE A 192 8.39 -2.02 0.58
N GLU A 193 7.63 -1.64 -0.45
CA GLU A 193 7.91 -2.00 -1.84
C GLU A 193 8.01 -0.79 -2.78
N TYR A 194 8.87 -0.90 -3.78
CA TYR A 194 9.04 0.06 -4.86
C TYR A 194 8.27 -0.38 -6.10
N ILE A 195 7.52 0.53 -6.74
CA ILE A 195 6.97 0.24 -8.08
C ILE A 195 8.14 0.19 -9.08
N ASN A 196 8.51 -1.02 -9.50
CA ASN A 196 9.72 -1.26 -10.29
C ASN A 196 9.49 -1.22 -11.81
N HIS A 197 8.34 -0.72 -12.25
CA HIS A 197 7.96 -0.70 -13.66
C HIS A 197 7.03 0.47 -13.95
N SER A 198 6.81 0.76 -15.22
CA SER A 198 5.83 1.79 -15.60
C SER A 198 4.41 1.32 -15.28
N VAL A 199 3.52 2.28 -15.02
CA VAL A 199 2.08 2.06 -14.88
C VAL A 199 1.39 2.79 -16.02
N ASP A 200 0.80 2.05 -16.96
CA ASP A 200 0.04 2.61 -18.09
C ASP A 200 -1.45 2.59 -17.73
N ILE A 201 -1.92 3.72 -17.19
CA ILE A 201 -3.32 3.87 -16.77
C ILE A 201 -4.26 3.78 -17.97
N GLU A 202 -3.87 4.28 -19.15
CA GLU A 202 -4.73 4.28 -20.33
C GLU A 202 -4.96 2.88 -20.88
N LYS A 203 -3.90 2.06 -20.91
CA LYS A 203 -3.97 0.66 -21.34
C LYS A 203 -4.35 -0.32 -20.24
N ASN A 204 -4.56 0.15 -19.01
CA ASN A 204 -4.79 -0.67 -17.82
C ASN A 204 -3.72 -1.76 -17.65
N ALA A 205 -2.44 -1.38 -17.70
CA ALA A 205 -1.37 -2.37 -17.73
C ALA A 205 -0.11 -1.92 -16.98
N PHE A 206 0.65 -2.91 -16.48
CA PHE A 206 2.01 -2.70 -16.05
C PHE A 206 3.02 -2.86 -17.19
N GLY A 207 4.10 -2.07 -17.10
CA GLY A 207 5.23 -2.17 -17.99
C GLY A 207 5.96 -3.51 -17.85
N GLN A 208 6.45 -4.01 -18.98
CA GLN A 208 7.20 -5.26 -19.03
C GLN A 208 8.67 -5.11 -18.63
N GLN A 209 9.19 -3.89 -18.65
CA GLN A 209 10.59 -3.60 -18.32
C GLN A 209 10.72 -3.19 -16.84
N ASP A 210 11.62 -3.86 -16.13
CA ASP A 210 12.06 -3.45 -14.79
C ASP A 210 12.99 -2.25 -14.84
N TYR A 211 12.86 -1.35 -13.87
CA TYR A 211 13.79 -0.25 -13.63
C TYR A 211 15.06 -0.71 -12.92
N VAL A 212 14.95 -1.72 -12.05
CA VAL A 212 16.07 -2.33 -11.32
C VAL A 212 15.90 -3.85 -11.22
N THR A 213 17.02 -4.56 -11.09
CA THR A 213 17.02 -6.00 -10.82
C THR A 213 17.39 -6.24 -9.35
N ALA A 214 16.53 -6.95 -8.61
CA ALA A 214 16.83 -7.36 -7.25
C ALA A 214 18.00 -8.37 -7.24
N PRO A 215 19.04 -8.18 -6.41
CA PRO A 215 20.14 -9.15 -6.31
C PRO A 215 19.71 -10.54 -5.84
N GLN A 216 18.66 -10.60 -5.01
CA GLN A 216 17.96 -11.81 -4.59
C GLN A 216 16.55 -11.47 -4.08
N ALA A 217 15.73 -12.49 -3.80
CA ALA A 217 14.30 -12.33 -3.51
C ALA A 217 13.98 -11.34 -2.37
N SER A 218 14.76 -11.32 -1.29
CA SER A 218 14.50 -10.42 -0.15
C SER A 218 14.82 -8.94 -0.40
N PHE A 219 15.23 -8.57 -1.62
CA PHE A 219 15.34 -7.16 -2.04
C PHE A 219 14.09 -6.67 -2.79
N LYS A 220 13.09 -7.53 -3.01
CA LYS A 220 11.83 -7.14 -3.65
C LYS A 220 10.92 -6.38 -2.67
N SER A 221 10.83 -6.86 -1.43
CA SER A 221 10.18 -6.18 -0.30
C SER A 221 11.19 -5.97 0.82
N LEU A 222 11.13 -4.79 1.45
CA LEU A 222 11.94 -4.46 2.62
C LEU A 222 11.05 -4.54 3.86
N SER A 223 11.49 -5.30 4.87
CA SER A 223 10.77 -5.40 6.13
C SER A 223 11.39 -4.51 7.22
N SER A 224 10.56 -3.93 8.06
CA SER A 224 10.94 -3.16 9.24
C SER A 224 9.92 -3.34 10.35
N TYR A 225 10.19 -2.76 11.52
CA TYR A 225 9.24 -2.72 12.62
C TYR A 225 9.12 -1.29 13.14
N THR A 226 7.94 -0.93 13.62
CA THR A 226 7.78 0.32 14.36
C THR A 226 8.50 0.25 15.71
N ASP A 227 8.91 1.41 16.22
CA ASP A 227 9.48 1.53 17.55
C ASP A 227 8.42 1.45 18.66
N ALA A 228 8.82 1.65 19.92
CA ALA A 228 7.93 1.62 21.08
C ALA A 228 6.87 2.73 21.09
N GLN A 229 6.99 3.74 20.21
CA GLN A 229 6.00 4.79 20.01
C GLN A 229 5.11 4.52 18.79
N GLY A 230 5.29 3.39 18.11
CA GLY A 230 4.57 3.06 16.88
C GLY A 230 5.11 3.79 15.64
N ILE A 231 6.32 4.35 15.70
CA ILE A 231 6.92 5.09 14.58
C ILE A 231 7.79 4.16 13.74
N VAL A 232 7.61 4.19 12.42
CA VAL A 232 8.51 3.59 11.45
C VAL A 232 9.40 4.65 10.80
N THR A 233 10.64 4.29 10.48
CA THR A 233 11.61 5.14 9.75
C THR A 233 12.11 4.38 8.52
N ILE A 234 11.97 4.99 7.34
CA ILE A 234 12.19 4.35 6.04
C ILE A 234 13.14 5.22 5.21
N GLY A 235 14.13 4.62 4.57
CA GLY A 235 14.96 5.28 3.56
C GLY A 235 14.34 5.15 2.17
N LEU A 236 14.41 6.20 1.35
CA LEU A 236 13.89 6.23 -0.02
C LEU A 236 15.05 6.30 -1.03
N PRO A 237 15.72 5.17 -1.36
CA PRO A 237 16.97 5.17 -2.11
C PRO A 237 16.83 5.50 -3.60
N ARG A 238 15.60 5.60 -4.13
CA ARG A 238 15.33 5.81 -5.56
C ARG A 238 14.11 6.68 -5.78
N ALA A 239 14.15 7.52 -6.81
CA ALA A 239 12.98 8.25 -7.28
C ALA A 239 11.89 7.29 -7.80
N GLY A 240 10.63 7.69 -7.61
CA GLY A 240 9.45 6.92 -7.98
C GLY A 240 8.53 6.67 -6.79
N TRP A 241 7.75 5.62 -6.88
CA TRP A 241 6.67 5.31 -5.95
C TRP A 241 7.05 4.22 -4.96
N TRP A 242 6.74 4.47 -3.69
CA TRP A 242 7.00 3.56 -2.59
C TRP A 242 5.73 3.33 -1.80
N GLY A 243 5.36 2.07 -1.64
CA GLY A 243 4.25 1.61 -0.80
C GLY A 243 4.78 1.24 0.57
N ILE A 244 4.06 1.61 1.62
CA ILE A 244 4.36 1.28 3.00
C ILE A 244 3.12 0.59 3.57
N ALA A 245 3.26 -0.65 4.01
CA ALA A 245 2.17 -1.45 4.58
C ALA A 245 2.47 -1.83 6.02
N ALA A 246 1.54 -1.58 6.94
CA ALA A 246 1.58 -2.10 8.30
C ALA A 246 0.60 -3.26 8.41
N LEU A 247 1.13 -4.45 8.67
CA LEU A 247 0.42 -5.72 8.46
C LEU A 247 -0.30 -6.20 9.72
N ASP A 248 -1.50 -6.75 9.55
CA ASP A 248 -2.33 -7.39 10.59
C ASP A 248 -2.49 -6.56 11.88
N ILE A 249 -2.59 -5.24 11.77
CA ILE A 249 -2.67 -4.35 12.93
C ILE A 249 -4.10 -4.06 13.40
N GLY A 250 -5.11 -4.43 12.61
CA GLY A 250 -6.50 -4.13 12.94
C GLY A 250 -7.09 -5.01 14.05
N THR A 251 -8.09 -4.46 14.73
CA THR A 251 -8.79 -5.14 15.84
C THR A 251 -9.81 -6.17 15.36
N THR A 252 -10.29 -6.05 14.11
CA THR A 252 -11.15 -7.06 13.51
C THR A 252 -10.29 -8.17 12.92
N LYS A 253 -10.40 -9.38 13.49
CA LYS A 253 -9.55 -10.53 13.14
C LYS A 253 -10.24 -11.63 12.34
N THR A 254 -11.51 -11.46 11.98
CA THR A 254 -12.25 -12.48 11.21
C THR A 254 -13.19 -11.87 10.17
N HIS A 255 -13.30 -12.50 9.01
CA HIS A 255 -14.29 -12.20 7.98
C HIS A 255 -14.87 -13.49 7.41
N LYS A 256 -16.21 -13.59 7.32
CA LYS A 256 -16.91 -14.80 6.80
C LYS A 256 -16.43 -16.11 7.42
N GLY A 257 -16.10 -16.10 8.72
CA GLY A 257 -15.66 -17.28 9.47
C GLY A 257 -14.20 -17.68 9.27
N LYS A 258 -13.41 -16.92 8.49
CA LYS A 258 -11.96 -17.12 8.32
C LYS A 258 -11.16 -15.99 8.96
N PRO A 259 -9.86 -16.19 9.25
CA PRO A 259 -8.98 -15.12 9.71
C PRO A 259 -8.99 -13.91 8.75
N LEU A 260 -8.80 -12.71 9.29
CA LEU A 260 -8.72 -11.45 8.56
C LEU A 260 -7.49 -10.68 9.02
N SER A 261 -6.60 -10.36 8.08
CA SER A 261 -5.56 -9.34 8.22
C SER A 261 -6.13 -7.99 7.80
N GLN A 262 -6.16 -7.04 8.72
CA GLN A 262 -6.44 -5.64 8.41
C GLN A 262 -5.14 -4.86 8.41
N ASP A 263 -4.77 -4.35 7.24
CA ASP A 263 -3.50 -3.67 7.01
C ASP A 263 -3.73 -2.20 6.69
N ALA A 264 -2.81 -1.36 7.11
CA ALA A 264 -2.80 0.04 6.70
C ALA A 264 -1.75 0.26 5.61
N VAL A 265 -2.12 0.94 4.52
CA VAL A 265 -1.22 1.24 3.41
C VAL A 265 -1.13 2.75 3.18
N LEU A 266 0.10 3.24 3.01
CA LEU A 266 0.39 4.62 2.60
C LEU A 266 1.34 4.60 1.41
N TRP A 267 1.00 5.38 0.38
CA TRP A 267 1.86 5.60 -0.77
C TRP A 267 2.58 6.94 -0.70
N VAL A 268 3.87 6.95 -1.03
CA VAL A 268 4.71 8.14 -1.10
C VAL A 268 5.46 8.19 -2.42
N GLN A 269 5.82 9.41 -2.85
CA GLN A 269 6.55 9.63 -4.08
C GLN A 269 7.87 10.36 -3.79
N ALA A 270 8.97 9.84 -4.34
CA ALA A 270 10.31 10.42 -4.26
C ALA A 270 10.77 10.97 -5.62
N ARG A 271 11.49 12.10 -5.60
CA ARG A 271 12.04 12.79 -6.78
C ARG A 271 13.55 12.93 -6.67
N ASP A 272 14.26 12.98 -7.79
CA ASP A 272 15.68 13.33 -7.80
C ASP A 272 15.87 14.85 -7.71
N MET A 273 16.93 15.28 -7.02
CA MET A 273 17.43 16.65 -7.12
C MET A 273 18.01 16.87 -8.52
N LYS A 274 17.80 18.05 -9.10
CA LYS A 274 18.31 18.44 -10.42
C LYS A 274 19.31 19.58 -10.30
#